data_AF-A0A926HMX2-F1
#
_entry.id   AF-A0A926HMX2-F1
#
_cell.length_a   1.000
_cell.length_b   1.000
_cell.length_c   1.000
_cell.angle_alpha   90.00
_cell.angle_beta   90.00
_cell.angle_gamma   90.00
#
_symmetry.space_group_name_H-M   'P 1'
#
loop_
_entity.id
_entity.type
_entity.pdbx_description
1 polymer ?
#
loop_
_entity_poly.entity_id
_entity_poly.type
_entity_poly.pdbx_seq_one_letter_code
_entity_poly.pdbx_strand_id
1 'polypeptide(L)'
;MNCGKPKPKPKPNPQEPSDGFTIGIGCGGSAAAGAKVDGNVGCVVDSQGNFGDFASGGIGGGTPSASVSGYIQITNAPSVDKLAGQAYQVGGSAWIIGLEILVIPDKDTGEVYYGVNLGVSFGPLPEVHGETSFTAMSNVINIPDCIDQILENY
;
A
#
# COMPACT_ATOMS: atom_id res chain seq x y z
N MET A 1 24.41 10.20 -5.05
CA MET A 1 23.62 10.21 -6.30
C MET A 1 22.23 10.71 -5.94
N ASN A 2 21.71 11.71 -6.65
CA ASN A 2 20.40 12.31 -6.38
C ASN A 2 19.44 11.84 -7.48
N CYS A 3 19.00 10.59 -7.40
CA CYS A 3 17.99 10.06 -8.32
C CYS A 3 16.75 10.92 -8.18
N GLY A 4 16.31 11.50 -9.31
CA GLY A 4 15.39 12.64 -9.37
C GLY A 4 14.19 12.54 -8.42
N LYS A 5 13.66 13.71 -8.01
CA LYS A 5 12.48 13.76 -7.15
C LYS A 5 11.34 12.98 -7.81
N PRO A 6 10.50 12.28 -7.02
CA PRO A 6 9.31 11.62 -7.54
C PRO A 6 8.51 12.60 -8.38
N LYS A 7 8.03 12.17 -9.55
CA LYS A 7 7.25 13.04 -10.44
C LYS A 7 5.87 13.20 -9.80
N PRO A 8 5.51 14.39 -9.29
CA PRO A 8 4.16 14.59 -8.77
C PRO A 8 3.20 14.59 -9.96
N LYS A 9 2.11 13.82 -9.85
CA LYS A 9 1.03 13.97 -10.81
C LYS A 9 0.40 15.36 -10.64
N PRO A 10 -0.02 16.05 -11.73
CA PRO A 10 -0.82 17.26 -11.63
C PRO A 10 -2.00 17.05 -10.69
N LYS A 11 -2.40 18.11 -9.95
CA LYS A 11 -3.56 18.05 -9.06
C LYS A 11 -4.74 17.46 -9.83
N PRO A 12 -5.39 16.42 -9.30
CA PRO A 12 -6.45 15.77 -10.03
C PRO A 12 -7.62 16.76 -10.20
N ASN A 13 -8.18 16.76 -11.41
CA ASN A 13 -9.40 17.46 -11.71
C ASN A 13 -10.55 16.64 -11.08
N PRO A 14 -11.44 17.22 -10.25
CA PRO A 14 -12.53 16.48 -9.60
C PRO A 14 -13.51 15.73 -10.53
N GLN A 15 -13.34 15.86 -11.85
CA GLN A 15 -14.18 15.27 -12.89
C GLN A 15 -13.45 14.21 -13.72
N GLU A 16 -12.15 13.98 -13.48
CA GLU A 16 -11.33 13.04 -14.23
C GLU A 16 -11.01 11.82 -13.36
N PRO A 17 -11.15 10.58 -13.86
CA PRO A 17 -10.70 9.39 -13.16
C PRO A 17 -9.23 9.56 -12.74
N SER A 18 -8.84 8.96 -11.61
CA SER A 18 -7.43 8.91 -11.21
C SER A 18 -6.62 8.11 -12.23
N ASP A 19 -6.12 8.79 -13.28
CA ASP A 19 -5.30 8.13 -14.30
C ASP A 19 -3.99 7.62 -13.66
N GLY A 20 -3.86 6.30 -13.56
CA GLY A 20 -2.69 5.67 -12.98
C GLY A 20 -3.06 4.59 -11.97
N PHE A 21 -2.07 3.80 -11.62
CA PHE A 21 -2.21 2.73 -10.63
C PHE A 21 -0.89 2.51 -9.94
N THR A 22 -0.94 1.88 -8.77
CA THR A 22 0.25 1.34 -8.10
C THR A 22 0.16 -0.17 -7.98
N ILE A 23 1.32 -0.83 -8.08
CA ILE A 23 1.47 -2.26 -7.78
C ILE A 23 2.61 -2.40 -6.79
N GLY A 24 2.36 -3.13 -5.70
CA GLY A 24 3.34 -3.37 -4.66
C GLY A 24 3.35 -4.81 -4.19
N ILE A 25 4.42 -5.15 -3.50
CA ILE A 25 4.53 -6.39 -2.73
C ILE A 25 4.79 -6.02 -1.28
N GLY A 26 4.20 -6.78 -0.36
CA GLY A 26 4.37 -6.56 1.06
C GLY A 26 4.35 -7.85 1.85
N CYS A 27 4.88 -7.77 3.06
CA CYS A 27 4.70 -8.79 4.08
C CYS A 27 4.42 -8.13 5.42
N GLY A 28 3.74 -8.85 6.28
CA GLY A 28 3.31 -8.32 7.55
C GLY A 28 2.89 -9.40 8.52
N GLY A 29 2.52 -8.95 9.71
CA GLY A 29 1.97 -9.81 10.74
C GLY A 29 0.85 -9.10 11.47
N SER A 30 -0.08 -9.88 12.01
CA SER A 30 -1.18 -9.36 12.80
C SER A 30 -1.50 -10.25 13.99
N ALA A 31 -2.07 -9.64 15.02
CA ALA A 31 -2.61 -10.34 16.18
C ALA A 31 -3.96 -9.73 16.56
N ALA A 32 -4.94 -10.59 16.84
CA ALA A 32 -6.28 -10.20 17.20
C ALA A 32 -6.84 -11.04 18.35
N ALA A 33 -7.60 -10.40 19.23
CA ALA A 33 -8.41 -11.02 20.27
C ALA A 33 -9.65 -10.15 20.55
N GLY A 34 -10.44 -9.90 19.51
CA GLY A 34 -11.48 -8.85 19.50
C GLY A 34 -10.92 -7.52 19.02
N ALA A 35 -9.94 -6.96 19.73
CA ALA A 35 -9.10 -5.89 19.20
C ALA A 35 -7.98 -6.49 18.34
N LYS A 36 -7.63 -5.82 17.23
CA LYS A 36 -6.59 -6.22 16.28
C LYS A 36 -5.48 -5.17 16.22
N VAL A 37 -4.25 -5.63 16.04
CA VAL A 37 -3.10 -4.82 15.66
C VAL A 37 -2.36 -5.52 14.51
N ASP A 38 -1.83 -4.74 13.59
CA ASP A 38 -1.07 -5.23 12.43
C ASP A 38 0.14 -4.33 12.15
N GLY A 39 1.11 -4.90 11.44
CA GLY A 39 2.26 -4.17 10.92
C GLY A 39 2.73 -4.80 9.61
N ASN A 40 2.98 -3.95 8.61
CA ASN A 40 3.37 -4.38 7.27
C ASN A 40 4.56 -3.57 6.77
N VAL A 41 5.37 -4.18 5.92
CA VAL A 41 6.46 -3.55 5.19
C VAL A 41 6.47 -4.04 3.75
N GLY A 42 6.97 -3.23 2.83
CA GLY A 42 7.06 -3.64 1.44
C GLY A 42 7.56 -2.55 0.53
N CYS A 43 7.39 -2.78 -0.76
CA CYS A 43 7.74 -1.82 -1.79
C CYS A 43 6.64 -1.73 -2.86
N VAL A 44 6.60 -0.60 -3.53
CA VAL A 44 5.54 -0.26 -4.48
C VAL A 44 6.10 0.57 -5.62
N VAL A 45 5.55 0.34 -6.82
CA VAL A 45 5.82 1.12 -8.02
C VAL A 45 4.52 1.67 -8.57
N ASP A 46 4.55 2.90 -9.08
CA ASP A 46 3.42 3.48 -9.81
C ASP A 46 3.61 3.41 -11.33
N SER A 47 2.53 3.68 -12.05
CA SER A 47 2.51 3.72 -13.53
C SER A 47 3.47 4.75 -14.15
N GLN A 48 4.02 5.70 -13.38
CA GLN A 48 4.99 6.69 -13.83
C GLN A 48 6.44 6.28 -13.53
N GLY A 49 6.64 5.09 -12.97
CA GLY A 49 7.96 4.55 -12.62
C GLY A 49 8.54 5.15 -11.35
N ASN A 50 7.73 5.78 -10.48
CA ASN A 50 8.20 6.09 -9.14
C ASN A 50 8.16 4.82 -8.30
N PHE A 51 9.22 4.60 -7.52
CA PHE A 51 9.36 3.51 -6.58
C PHE A 51 9.39 4.07 -5.16
N GLY A 52 8.84 3.35 -4.20
CA GLY A 52 9.00 3.65 -2.79
C GLY A 52 8.87 2.41 -1.93
N ASP A 53 9.56 2.42 -0.80
CA ASP A 53 9.34 1.47 0.29
C ASP A 53 8.24 2.00 1.19
N PHE A 54 7.45 1.11 1.79
CA PHE A 54 6.44 1.47 2.75
C PHE A 54 6.59 0.67 4.04
N ALA A 55 6.19 1.30 5.14
CA ALA A 55 5.91 0.64 6.40
C ALA A 55 4.54 1.13 6.89
N SER A 56 3.69 0.22 7.31
CA SER A 56 2.38 0.56 7.88
C SER A 56 2.15 -0.15 9.20
N GLY A 57 1.33 0.46 10.03
CA GLY A 57 0.80 -0.15 11.25
C GLY A 57 -0.66 0.20 11.40
N GLY A 58 -1.46 -0.78 11.82
CA GLY A 58 -2.89 -0.63 11.95
C GLY A 58 -3.46 -1.15 13.26
N ILE A 59 -4.65 -0.67 13.54
CA ILE A 59 -5.48 -1.10 14.67
C ILE A 59 -6.91 -1.32 14.18
N GLY A 60 -7.60 -2.27 14.78
CA GLY A 60 -8.95 -2.60 14.35
C GLY A 60 -9.64 -3.60 15.24
N GLY A 61 -10.57 -4.33 14.63
CA GLY A 61 -11.26 -5.44 15.26
C GLY A 61 -11.33 -6.64 14.34
N GLY A 62 -11.37 -7.83 14.93
CA GLY A 62 -11.42 -9.06 14.15
C GLY A 62 -11.56 -10.30 15.01
N THR A 63 -11.73 -11.43 14.33
CA THR A 63 -11.72 -12.75 14.97
C THR A 63 -10.37 -13.02 15.64
N PRO A 64 -10.34 -13.69 16.81
CA PRO A 64 -9.08 -14.00 17.46
C PRO A 64 -8.13 -14.79 16.55
N SER A 65 -6.94 -14.25 16.29
CA SER A 65 -5.97 -14.79 15.34
C SER A 65 -4.57 -14.27 15.62
N ALA A 66 -3.56 -14.97 15.10
CA ALA A 66 -2.21 -14.46 14.97
C ALA A 66 -1.66 -14.98 13.64
N SER A 67 -1.23 -14.09 12.76
CA SER A 67 -0.86 -14.45 11.40
C SER A 67 0.37 -13.71 10.91
N VAL A 68 1.04 -14.34 9.94
CA VAL A 68 2.05 -13.70 9.09
C VAL A 68 1.59 -13.85 7.65
N SER A 69 1.69 -12.78 6.87
CA SER A 69 1.21 -12.73 5.50
C SER A 69 2.26 -12.19 4.53
N GLY A 70 2.12 -12.59 3.27
CA GLY A 70 2.77 -11.97 2.13
C GLY A 70 1.72 -11.70 1.06
N TYR A 71 1.74 -10.52 0.46
CA TYR A 71 0.67 -10.09 -0.46
C TYR A 71 1.19 -9.24 -1.61
N ILE A 72 0.39 -9.22 -2.67
CA ILE A 72 0.48 -8.26 -3.76
C ILE A 72 -0.62 -7.22 -3.52
N GLN A 73 -0.25 -5.95 -3.60
CA GLN A 73 -1.15 -4.81 -3.51
C GLN A 73 -1.34 -4.20 -4.89
N ILE A 74 -2.58 -3.94 -5.26
CA ILE A 74 -2.93 -3.18 -6.47
C ILE A 74 -3.87 -2.06 -6.07
N THR A 75 -3.56 -0.83 -6.43
CA THR A 75 -4.43 0.33 -6.15
C THR A 75 -4.62 1.19 -7.38
N ASN A 76 -5.72 1.96 -7.43
CA ASN A 76 -5.91 3.00 -8.43
C ASN A 76 -5.27 4.34 -8.02
N ALA A 77 -4.41 4.36 -6.99
CA ALA A 77 -3.69 5.55 -6.63
C ALA A 77 -2.71 5.91 -7.77
N PRO A 78 -2.66 7.18 -8.19
CA PRO A 78 -1.89 7.56 -9.38
C PRO A 78 -0.38 7.59 -9.14
N SER A 79 0.06 7.72 -7.89
CA SER A 79 1.47 7.79 -7.51
C SER A 79 1.73 7.23 -6.12
N VAL A 80 2.96 6.80 -5.86
CA VAL A 80 3.33 6.12 -4.61
C VAL A 80 3.18 6.98 -3.35
N ASP A 81 3.31 8.31 -3.45
CA ASP A 81 3.13 9.25 -2.34
C ASP A 81 1.68 9.32 -1.86
N LYS A 82 0.72 8.97 -2.72
CA LYS A 82 -0.72 8.94 -2.40
C LYS A 82 -1.11 7.77 -1.50
N LEU A 83 -0.20 6.83 -1.30
CA LEU A 83 -0.37 5.74 -0.34
C LEU A 83 0.04 6.14 1.09
N ALA A 84 0.71 7.29 1.25
CA ALA A 84 1.15 7.77 2.55
C ALA A 84 0.00 8.36 3.37
N GLY A 85 -0.09 7.99 4.64
CA GLY A 85 -1.09 8.48 5.57
C GLY A 85 -2.10 7.42 5.97
N GLN A 86 -3.30 7.87 6.30
CA GLN A 86 -4.34 6.98 6.81
C GLN A 86 -4.98 6.15 5.70
N ALA A 87 -5.23 4.88 5.98
CA ALA A 87 -6.04 4.00 5.15
C ALA A 87 -7.02 3.20 6.03
N TYR A 88 -8.01 2.62 5.38
CA TYR A 88 -8.94 1.67 5.98
C TYR A 88 -8.92 0.39 5.16
N GLN A 89 -9.00 -0.74 5.83
CA GLN A 89 -9.14 -2.01 5.14
C GLN A 89 -10.12 -2.94 5.83
N VAL A 90 -10.78 -3.75 5.01
CA VAL A 90 -11.65 -4.84 5.45
C VAL A 90 -11.24 -6.07 4.68
N GLY A 91 -11.10 -7.18 5.39
CA GLY A 91 -10.53 -8.38 4.82
C GLY A 91 -10.85 -9.62 5.59
N GLY A 92 -10.41 -10.73 5.00
CA GLY A 92 -10.50 -12.02 5.62
C GLY A 92 -9.70 -13.04 4.86
N SER A 93 -9.56 -14.20 5.48
CA SER A 93 -8.83 -15.31 4.91
C SER A 93 -9.61 -16.61 5.06
N ALA A 94 -9.55 -17.42 4.00
CA ALA A 94 -10.04 -18.78 3.97
C ALA A 94 -8.88 -19.68 3.56
N TRP A 95 -8.52 -20.63 4.42
CA TRP A 95 -7.26 -21.36 4.26
C TRP A 95 -6.07 -20.39 4.18
N ILE A 96 -5.02 -20.74 3.45
CA ILE A 96 -3.86 -19.87 3.32
C ILE A 96 -4.11 -18.64 2.44
N ILE A 97 -5.30 -18.43 1.87
CA ILE A 97 -5.56 -17.34 0.91
C ILE A 97 -6.31 -16.20 1.61
N GLY A 98 -5.75 -15.00 1.53
CA GLY A 98 -6.32 -13.77 2.08
C GLY A 98 -6.69 -12.78 0.99
N LEU A 99 -7.79 -12.05 1.21
CA LEU A 99 -8.22 -10.93 0.39
C LEU A 99 -8.58 -9.75 1.29
N GLU A 100 -8.05 -8.58 0.95
CA GLU A 100 -8.34 -7.33 1.64
C GLU A 100 -8.75 -6.26 0.62
N ILE A 101 -9.73 -5.46 0.99
CA ILE A 101 -10.17 -4.29 0.23
C ILE A 101 -9.69 -3.05 0.98
N LEU A 102 -9.05 -2.13 0.25
CA LEU A 102 -8.44 -0.92 0.80
C LEU A 102 -9.22 0.31 0.35
N VAL A 103 -9.36 1.25 1.27
CA VAL A 103 -9.87 2.61 1.04
C VAL A 103 -8.81 3.58 1.56
N ILE A 104 -8.30 4.42 0.66
CA ILE A 104 -7.12 5.27 0.89
C ILE A 104 -7.53 6.72 0.61
N PRO A 105 -7.92 7.48 1.65
CA PRO A 105 -8.17 8.91 1.52
C PRO A 105 -6.88 9.68 1.29
N ASP A 106 -6.84 10.48 0.22
CA ASP A 106 -5.76 11.44 0.00
C ASP A 106 -5.90 12.62 0.97
N LYS A 107 -4.91 12.77 1.85
CA LYS A 107 -4.83 13.86 2.82
C LYS A 107 -4.76 15.25 2.18
N ASP A 108 -4.26 15.37 0.95
CA ASP A 108 -3.99 16.66 0.30
C ASP A 108 -5.16 17.13 -0.58
N THR A 109 -5.90 16.19 -1.18
CA THR A 109 -6.96 16.49 -2.16
C THR A 109 -8.36 16.11 -1.68
N GLY A 110 -8.47 15.22 -0.70
CA GLY A 110 -9.75 14.63 -0.26
C GLY A 110 -10.31 13.58 -1.23
N GLU A 111 -9.57 13.22 -2.28
CA GLU A 111 -9.92 12.09 -3.13
C GLU A 111 -9.79 10.76 -2.39
N VAL A 112 -10.54 9.76 -2.85
CA VAL A 112 -10.49 8.42 -2.26
C VAL A 112 -10.01 7.45 -3.32
N TYR A 113 -8.88 6.81 -3.04
CA TYR A 113 -8.35 5.72 -3.82
C TYR A 113 -8.78 4.38 -3.21
N TYR A 114 -8.84 3.35 -4.05
CA TYR A 114 -9.22 2.01 -3.70
C TYR A 114 -8.12 1.04 -4.10
N GLY A 115 -8.00 -0.04 -3.34
CA GLY A 115 -7.05 -1.09 -3.64
C GLY A 115 -7.52 -2.45 -3.19
N VAL A 116 -6.76 -3.44 -3.60
CA VAL A 116 -6.92 -4.82 -3.18
C VAL A 116 -5.56 -5.37 -2.77
N ASN A 117 -5.52 -6.07 -1.63
CA ASN A 117 -4.40 -6.95 -1.30
C ASN A 117 -4.85 -8.38 -1.54
N LEU A 118 -4.09 -9.12 -2.34
CA LEU A 118 -4.25 -10.56 -2.53
C LEU A 118 -2.99 -11.24 -2.03
N GLY A 119 -3.13 -12.16 -1.09
CA GLY A 119 -1.98 -12.73 -0.42
C GLY A 119 -2.18 -14.11 0.14
N VAL A 120 -1.09 -14.61 0.71
CA VAL A 120 -1.06 -15.82 1.49
C VAL A 120 -0.80 -15.50 2.96
N SER A 121 -1.53 -16.17 3.85
CA SER A 121 -1.44 -15.97 5.30
C SER A 121 -1.29 -17.30 6.03
N PHE A 122 -0.44 -17.32 7.05
CA PHE A 122 -0.23 -18.47 7.94
C PHE A 122 -0.69 -18.10 9.34
N GLY A 123 -1.77 -18.71 9.81
CA GLY A 123 -2.38 -18.45 11.12
C GLY A 123 -3.66 -19.24 11.35
N PRO A 124 -4.35 -19.05 12.48
CA PRO A 124 -5.67 -19.61 12.73
C PRO A 124 -6.69 -19.10 11.70
N LEU A 125 -7.48 -20.01 11.13
CA LEU A 125 -8.39 -19.76 10.01
C LEU A 125 -9.76 -20.41 10.27
N PRO A 126 -10.85 -19.86 9.71
CA PRO A 126 -10.96 -18.64 8.90
C PRO A 126 -10.91 -17.35 9.76
N GLU A 127 -10.50 -16.24 9.16
CA GLU A 127 -10.42 -14.92 9.82
C GLU A 127 -11.24 -13.86 9.06
N VAL A 128 -11.87 -12.95 9.81
CA VAL A 128 -12.46 -11.71 9.27
C VAL A 128 -12.05 -10.55 10.18
N HIS A 129 -11.67 -9.42 9.57
CA HIS A 129 -11.28 -8.21 10.30
C HIS A 129 -11.59 -6.92 9.53
N GLY A 130 -11.59 -5.82 10.26
CA GLY A 130 -11.54 -4.47 9.72
C GLY A 130 -10.63 -3.60 10.56
N GLU A 131 -9.82 -2.76 9.92
CA GLU A 131 -8.80 -1.95 10.57
C GLU A 131 -8.60 -0.60 9.88
N THR A 132 -8.05 0.33 10.64
CA THR A 132 -7.47 1.56 10.12
C THR A 132 -5.97 1.48 10.31
N SER A 133 -5.23 1.90 9.30
CA SER A 133 -3.78 1.86 9.30
C SER A 133 -3.19 3.22 8.93
N PHE A 134 -1.95 3.43 9.33
CA PHE A 134 -1.14 4.56 8.91
C PHE A 134 0.09 4.06 8.17
N THR A 135 0.31 4.58 6.96
CA THR A 135 1.42 4.19 6.09
C THR A 135 2.43 5.33 5.97
N ALA A 136 3.69 5.00 6.19
CA ALA A 136 4.83 5.87 5.91
C ALA A 136 5.59 5.38 4.68
N MET A 137 5.91 6.30 3.78
CA MET A 137 6.72 6.03 2.59
C MET A 137 8.17 6.45 2.84
N SER A 138 9.12 5.65 2.36
CA SER A 138 10.56 5.91 2.41
C SER A 138 11.23 5.57 1.08
N ASN A 139 12.46 6.06 0.86
CA ASN A 139 13.25 5.81 -0.35
C ASN A 139 12.50 6.10 -1.66
N VAL A 140 11.67 7.15 -1.68
CA VAL A 140 10.86 7.47 -2.86
C VAL A 140 11.73 8.08 -3.96
N ILE A 141 11.83 7.39 -5.09
CA ILE A 141 12.68 7.77 -6.24
C ILE A 141 11.93 7.60 -7.57
N ASN A 142 12.34 8.31 -8.62
CA ASN A 142 11.91 8.00 -10.00
C ASN A 142 12.95 7.09 -10.68
N ILE A 143 12.55 5.88 -11.09
CA ILE A 143 13.46 4.89 -11.71
C ILE A 143 14.01 5.39 -13.05
N PRO A 144 13.18 5.86 -14.02
CA PRO A 144 13.68 6.38 -15.29
C PRO A 144 14.75 7.48 -15.11
N ASP A 145 14.47 8.47 -14.26
CA ASP A 145 15.42 9.56 -14.00
C ASP A 145 16.73 9.05 -13.38
N CYS A 146 16.68 7.97 -12.58
CA CYS A 146 17.86 7.35 -11.99
C CYS A 146 18.70 6.61 -13.04
N ILE A 147 18.05 5.95 -14.02
CA ILE A 147 18.74 5.28 -15.14
C ILE A 147 19.41 6.31 -16.05
N ASP A 148 18.71 7.38 -16.43
CA ASP A 148 19.26 8.43 -17.29
C ASP A 148 20.51 9.07 -16.67
N GLN A 149 20.48 9.38 -15.36
CA GLN A 149 21.66 9.90 -14.65
C GLN A 149 22.84 8.92 -14.63
N ILE A 150 22.60 7.61 -14.52
CA ILE A 150 23.68 6.64 -14.58
C ILE A 150 24.29 6.66 -15.99
N LEU A 151 23.47 6.62 -17.02
CA LEU A 151 23.92 6.61 -18.41
C LEU A 151 24.66 7.90 -18.82
N GLU A 152 24.30 9.06 -18.26
CA GLU A 152 25.00 10.33 -18.52
C GLU A 152 26.39 10.43 -17.84
N ASN A 153 26.65 9.61 -16.81
CA ASN A 153 27.92 9.59 -16.08
C ASN A 153 28.90 8.50 -16.56
N TYR A 154 28.56 7.78 -17.64
CA TYR A 154 29.41 6.80 -18.34
C TYR A 154 29.70 7.25 -19.77
#